data_AF-A0A1B0DFK4-F1
#
_entry.id   AF-A0A1B0DFK4-F1
#
_cell.length_a   1.000
_cell.length_b   1.000
_cell.length_c   1.000
_cell.angle_alpha   90.00
_cell.angle_beta   90.00
_cell.angle_gamma   90.00
#
_symmetry.space_group_name_H-M   'P 1'
#
loop_
_entity.id
_entity.type
_entity.pdbx_description
1 polymer ?
#
loop_
_entity_poly.entity_id
_entity_poly.type
_entity_poly.pdbx_seq_one_letter_code
_entity_poly.pdbx_strand_id
1 'polypeptide(L)'
;MLQKLFRMPSGRVWGPRGMDKMIQAGNGEVTITNDGATILKQMNVLHPAAKMLVELSRAQDIEAGDGTTSVVVVAGALLEACEKLLQMGMHPTAISDAFERCAAKAVEILNDMSIPVEIGDHESLVKSASTSLNSKVVSQYSGLLAPLAVDAVLKVSDPSRNDVVDLKDIKCIRSLGGTIEDTELVEGLVFTQRAAGTNGPKRLEKVRIGLIQFCISPPKTDMDHSVIVSDYAAMDRVLKQEREYILNIVKQIKKRGIF
;
A
#
# COMPACT_ATOMS: atom_id res chain seq x y z
N MET A 1 11.85 -2.63 -29.97
CA MET A 1 11.00 -2.05 -28.91
C MET A 1 11.13 -2.83 -27.60
N LEU A 2 10.97 -4.16 -27.62
CA LEU A 2 11.23 -5.06 -26.47
C LEU A 2 12.65 -4.95 -25.90
N GLN A 3 13.70 -4.93 -26.74
CA GLN A 3 15.08 -4.72 -26.28
C GLN A 3 15.30 -3.38 -25.55
N LYS A 4 14.57 -2.31 -25.89
CA LYS A 4 14.63 -1.03 -25.16
C LYS A 4 13.94 -1.15 -23.79
N LEU A 5 12.85 -1.91 -23.72
CA LEU A 5 12.12 -2.21 -22.48
C LEU A 5 12.95 -3.07 -21.53
N PHE A 6 13.75 -4.03 -22.05
CA PHE A 6 14.69 -4.83 -21.26
C PHE A 6 15.93 -4.05 -20.82
N ARG A 7 16.44 -3.14 -21.65
CA ARG A 7 17.57 -2.26 -21.31
C ARG A 7 17.25 -1.12 -20.36
N MET A 8 15.96 -0.82 -20.16
CA MET A 8 15.52 0.27 -19.27
C MET A 8 15.68 -0.07 -17.77
N PRO A 9 15.27 -1.26 -17.28
CA PRO A 9 15.55 -1.69 -15.91
C PRO A 9 16.97 -2.25 -15.72
N SER A 10 17.55 -2.93 -16.72
CA SER A 10 18.76 -3.75 -16.53
C SER A 10 20.06 -2.98 -16.29
N GLY A 11 20.13 -1.68 -16.58
CA GLY A 11 21.36 -0.89 -16.41
C GLY A 11 21.27 0.27 -15.44
N ARG A 12 20.07 0.66 -14.97
CA ARG A 12 19.91 1.95 -14.28
C ARG A 12 18.91 1.98 -13.12
N VAL A 13 18.16 0.94 -12.82
CA VAL A 13 17.18 0.93 -11.70
C VAL A 13 17.48 -0.20 -10.70
N TRP A 14 18.35 -1.14 -11.06
CA TRP A 14 18.58 -2.33 -10.27
C TRP A 14 19.71 -2.17 -9.24
N GLY A 15 19.48 -2.69 -8.03
CA GLY A 15 20.44 -2.73 -6.93
C GLY A 15 20.61 -1.40 -6.16
N PRO A 16 21.49 -1.36 -5.15
CA PRO A 16 21.70 -0.18 -4.29
C PRO A 16 22.24 1.06 -5.02
N ARG A 17 22.72 0.90 -6.25
CA ARG A 17 23.17 1.98 -7.14
C ARG A 17 22.18 2.29 -8.27
N GLY A 18 20.97 1.73 -8.18
CA GLY A 18 19.86 2.07 -9.07
C GLY A 18 19.50 3.55 -8.95
N MET A 19 19.26 4.19 -10.08
CA MET A 19 18.79 5.57 -10.18
C MET A 19 17.27 5.58 -10.34
N ASP A 20 16.63 6.49 -9.63
CA ASP A 20 15.19 6.70 -9.75
C ASP A 20 14.79 7.19 -11.14
N LYS A 21 13.53 6.93 -11.49
CA LYS A 21 12.92 7.40 -12.72
C LYS A 21 11.85 8.42 -12.40
N MET A 22 12.01 9.60 -12.98
CA MET A 22 10.96 10.59 -13.08
C MET A 22 10.08 10.23 -14.28
N ILE A 23 8.80 10.03 -14.03
CA ILE A 23 7.77 9.73 -15.03
C ILE A 23 6.72 10.82 -14.95
N GLN A 24 6.41 11.43 -16.07
CA GLN A 24 5.32 12.39 -16.19
C GLN A 24 4.13 11.72 -16.86
N ALA A 25 3.01 11.67 -16.15
CA ALA A 25 1.74 11.18 -16.69
C ALA A 25 1.11 12.22 -17.61
N GLY A 26 0.16 11.80 -18.46
CA GLY A 26 -0.49 12.67 -19.45
C GLY A 26 -1.32 13.82 -18.83
N ASN A 27 -1.68 13.70 -17.56
CA ASN A 27 -2.33 14.75 -16.76
C ASN A 27 -1.34 15.79 -16.17
N GLY A 28 -0.03 15.63 -16.43
CA GLY A 28 1.02 16.48 -15.90
C GLY A 28 1.55 16.08 -14.52
N GLU A 29 0.99 15.04 -13.89
CA GLU A 29 1.47 14.51 -12.60
C GLU A 29 2.85 13.88 -12.76
N VAL A 30 3.79 14.27 -11.90
CA VAL A 30 5.17 13.77 -11.92
C VAL A 30 5.36 12.80 -10.77
N THR A 31 5.72 11.56 -11.09
CA THR A 31 6.09 10.53 -10.11
C THR A 31 7.58 10.25 -10.23
N ILE A 32 8.29 10.23 -9.10
CA ILE A 32 9.69 9.80 -9.03
C ILE A 32 9.71 8.50 -8.24
N THR A 33 10.18 7.42 -8.86
CA THR A 33 10.22 6.10 -8.20
C THR A 33 11.34 5.21 -8.73
N ASN A 34 11.82 4.34 -7.85
CA ASN A 34 12.73 3.24 -8.18
C ASN A 34 11.98 1.93 -8.44
N ASP A 35 10.72 1.84 -8.02
CA ASP A 35 9.96 0.59 -8.10
C ASP A 35 9.58 0.25 -9.54
N GLY A 36 10.05 -0.93 -9.99
CA GLY A 36 9.82 -1.44 -11.33
C GLY A 36 8.34 -1.61 -11.67
N ALA A 37 7.53 -2.06 -10.72
CA ALA A 37 6.09 -2.24 -10.94
C ALA A 37 5.39 -0.90 -11.18
N THR A 38 5.69 0.11 -10.37
CA THR A 38 5.17 1.48 -10.54
C THR A 38 5.63 2.09 -11.87
N ILE A 39 6.92 1.93 -12.23
CA ILE A 39 7.47 2.42 -13.50
C ILE A 39 6.72 1.82 -14.69
N LEU A 40 6.59 0.49 -14.69
CA LEU A 40 5.96 -0.26 -15.79
C LEU A 40 4.46 0.02 -15.90
N LYS A 41 3.77 0.28 -14.78
CA LYS A 41 2.36 0.64 -14.75
C LYS A 41 2.09 2.03 -15.34
N GLN A 42 2.97 2.99 -15.10
CA GLN A 42 2.82 4.35 -15.62
C GLN A 42 3.28 4.49 -17.08
N MET A 43 4.10 3.56 -17.56
CA MET A 43 4.50 3.51 -18.97
C MET A 43 3.35 3.01 -19.86
N ASN A 44 3.04 3.76 -20.92
CA ASN A 44 2.09 3.32 -21.92
C ASN A 44 2.73 2.30 -22.88
N VAL A 45 2.62 1.01 -22.53
CA VAL A 45 3.18 -0.10 -23.31
C VAL A 45 2.16 -0.64 -24.31
N LEU A 46 2.42 -0.44 -25.61
CA LEU A 46 1.54 -0.89 -26.68
C LEU A 46 1.73 -2.38 -27.05
N HIS A 47 2.96 -2.89 -26.96
CA HIS A 47 3.29 -4.23 -27.45
C HIS A 47 2.76 -5.32 -26.52
N PRO A 48 2.00 -6.33 -27.00
CA PRO A 48 1.41 -7.38 -26.17
C PRO A 48 2.41 -8.13 -25.29
N ALA A 49 3.54 -8.59 -25.85
CA ALA A 49 4.58 -9.27 -25.07
C ALA A 49 5.19 -8.39 -23.96
N ALA A 50 5.20 -7.08 -24.13
CA ALA A 50 5.68 -6.18 -23.10
C ALA A 50 4.60 -5.91 -22.04
N LYS A 51 3.31 -6.00 -22.37
CA LYS A 51 2.23 -6.02 -21.36
C LYS A 51 2.32 -7.23 -20.44
N MET A 52 2.69 -8.40 -20.97
CA MET A 52 2.92 -9.59 -20.13
C MET A 52 4.02 -9.36 -19.08
N LEU A 53 5.07 -8.59 -19.40
CA LEU A 53 6.11 -8.23 -18.42
C LEU A 53 5.59 -7.27 -17.34
N VAL A 54 4.67 -6.37 -17.69
CA VAL A 54 4.00 -5.49 -16.72
C VAL A 54 3.16 -6.31 -15.76
N GLU A 55 2.41 -7.29 -16.27
CA GLU A 55 1.59 -8.20 -15.46
C GLU A 55 2.45 -9.09 -14.55
N LEU A 56 3.57 -9.60 -15.06
CA LEU A 56 4.52 -10.39 -14.27
C LEU A 56 5.14 -9.56 -13.13
N SER A 57 5.53 -8.30 -13.39
CA SER A 57 6.04 -7.40 -12.35
C SER A 57 4.97 -7.09 -11.29
N ARG A 58 3.71 -6.94 -11.71
CA ARG A 58 2.56 -6.73 -10.82
C ARG A 58 2.25 -7.96 -9.97
N ALA A 59 2.34 -9.17 -10.52
CA ALA A 59 2.15 -10.39 -9.76
C ALA A 59 3.21 -10.53 -8.65
N GLN A 60 4.47 -10.20 -8.96
CA GLN A 60 5.56 -10.18 -7.99
C GLN A 60 5.32 -9.16 -6.86
N ASP A 61 4.79 -7.97 -7.19
CA ASP A 61 4.45 -6.94 -6.21
C ASP A 61 3.34 -7.38 -5.24
N ILE A 62 2.36 -8.16 -5.73
CA ILE A 62 1.24 -8.65 -4.91
C ILE A 62 1.69 -9.80 -3.99
N GLU A 63 2.45 -10.76 -4.52
CA GLU A 63 2.81 -11.98 -3.78
C GLU A 63 3.99 -11.75 -2.83
N ALA A 64 5.03 -11.06 -3.27
CA ALA A 64 6.27 -10.87 -2.49
C ALA A 64 6.50 -9.43 -2.03
N GLY A 65 5.96 -8.43 -2.73
CA GLY A 65 6.14 -7.01 -2.40
C GLY A 65 7.54 -6.43 -2.65
N ASP A 66 8.50 -7.25 -3.11
CA ASP A 66 9.84 -6.83 -3.52
C ASP A 66 10.34 -7.66 -4.72
N GLY A 67 11.39 -7.18 -5.38
CA GLY A 67 11.99 -7.84 -6.54
C GLY A 67 11.24 -7.61 -7.86
N THR A 68 10.31 -6.66 -7.91
CA THR A 68 9.51 -6.29 -9.10
C THR A 68 10.38 -5.95 -10.33
N THR A 69 11.54 -5.33 -10.10
CA THR A 69 12.55 -5.04 -11.14
C THR A 69 13.35 -6.29 -11.50
N SER A 70 13.75 -7.08 -10.51
CA SER A 70 14.58 -8.28 -10.70
C SER A 70 13.87 -9.32 -11.57
N VAL A 71 12.58 -9.56 -11.34
CA VAL A 71 11.80 -10.56 -12.09
C VAL A 71 11.71 -10.20 -13.58
N VAL A 72 11.62 -8.91 -13.92
CA VAL A 72 11.56 -8.43 -15.31
C VAL A 72 12.93 -8.56 -16.00
N VAL A 73 14.01 -8.27 -15.27
CA VAL A 73 15.38 -8.42 -15.78
C VAL A 73 15.71 -9.89 -16.03
N VAL A 74 15.36 -10.78 -15.11
CA VAL A 74 15.54 -12.23 -15.24
C VAL A 74 14.73 -12.77 -16.42
N ALA A 75 13.46 -12.38 -16.55
CA ALA A 75 12.64 -12.78 -17.69
C ALA A 75 13.26 -12.34 -19.03
N GLY A 76 13.86 -11.15 -19.09
CA GLY A 76 14.58 -10.67 -20.27
C GLY A 76 15.82 -11.48 -20.62
N ALA A 77 16.64 -11.79 -19.62
CA ALA A 77 17.84 -12.61 -19.80
C ALA A 77 17.48 -14.04 -20.26
N LEU A 78 16.40 -14.62 -19.70
CA LEU A 78 15.90 -15.93 -20.12
C LEU A 78 15.39 -15.92 -21.57
N LEU A 79 14.71 -14.86 -21.99
CA LEU A 79 14.25 -14.71 -23.38
C LEU A 79 15.43 -14.54 -24.36
N GLU A 80 16.46 -13.78 -23.98
CA GLU A 80 17.69 -13.67 -24.78
C GLU A 80 18.43 -15.01 -24.90
N ALA A 81 18.44 -15.82 -23.84
CA ALA A 81 18.97 -17.18 -23.88
C ALA A 81 18.13 -18.09 -24.79
N CYS A 82 16.79 -17.98 -24.73
CA CYS A 82 15.88 -18.71 -25.62
C CYS A 82 16.14 -18.38 -27.09
N GLU A 83 16.36 -17.11 -27.42
CA GLU A 83 16.65 -16.68 -28.79
C GLU A 83 17.87 -17.42 -29.37
N LYS A 84 18.93 -17.59 -28.58
CA LYS A 84 20.13 -18.34 -28.99
C LYS A 84 19.82 -19.82 -29.23
N LEU A 85 19.02 -20.44 -28.37
CA LEU A 85 18.64 -21.85 -28.52
C LEU A 85 17.73 -22.09 -29.73
N LEU A 86 16.84 -21.14 -30.02
CA LEU A 86 16.00 -21.18 -31.23
C LEU A 86 16.83 -21.03 -32.50
N GLN A 87 17.85 -20.16 -32.49
CA GLN A 87 18.79 -20.03 -33.61
C GLN A 87 19.60 -21.30 -33.87
N MET A 88 19.84 -22.12 -32.85
CA MET A 88 20.45 -23.44 -32.98
C MET A 88 19.50 -24.53 -33.51
N GLY A 89 18.23 -24.19 -33.78
CA GLY A 89 17.23 -25.11 -34.33
C GLY A 89 16.50 -25.96 -33.29
N MET A 90 16.58 -25.61 -32.00
CA MET A 90 15.83 -26.34 -30.96
C MET A 90 14.33 -26.04 -31.04
N HIS A 91 13.50 -27.06 -30.82
CA HIS A 91 12.04 -26.90 -30.82
C HIS A 91 11.58 -26.08 -29.59
N PRO A 92 10.71 -25.06 -29.73
CA PRO A 92 10.28 -24.21 -28.62
C PRO A 92 9.71 -24.98 -27.42
N THR A 93 8.93 -26.03 -27.66
CA THR A 93 8.36 -26.89 -26.60
C THR A 93 9.46 -27.54 -25.76
N ALA A 94 10.54 -28.02 -26.39
CA ALA A 94 11.64 -28.65 -25.65
C ALA A 94 12.37 -27.65 -24.75
N ILE A 95 12.48 -26.38 -25.18
CA ILE A 95 13.05 -25.30 -24.36
C ILE A 95 12.12 -25.00 -23.17
N SER A 96 10.82 -24.89 -23.42
CA SER A 96 9.82 -24.65 -22.37
C SER A 96 9.84 -25.73 -21.29
N ASP A 97 9.78 -27.01 -21.69
CA ASP A 97 9.79 -28.15 -20.76
C ASP A 97 11.10 -28.24 -19.97
N ALA A 98 12.22 -27.81 -20.57
CA ALA A 98 13.50 -27.74 -19.87
C ALA A 98 13.49 -26.61 -18.83
N PHE A 99 12.97 -25.43 -19.17
CA PHE A 99 12.90 -24.29 -18.26
C PHE A 99 11.99 -24.55 -17.06
N GLU A 100 10.86 -25.22 -17.25
CA GLU A 100 9.97 -25.60 -16.15
C GLU A 100 10.66 -26.55 -15.15
N ARG A 101 11.39 -27.56 -15.66
CA ARG A 101 12.19 -28.46 -14.83
C ARG A 101 13.33 -27.74 -14.11
N CYS A 102 14.02 -26.84 -14.79
CA CYS A 102 15.08 -26.03 -14.19
C CYS A 102 14.54 -25.08 -13.12
N ALA A 103 13.35 -24.50 -13.32
CA ALA A 103 12.70 -23.63 -12.34
C ALA A 103 12.36 -24.40 -11.07
N ALA A 104 11.76 -25.59 -11.19
CA ALA A 104 11.49 -26.46 -10.04
C ALA A 104 12.79 -26.80 -9.28
N LYS A 105 13.86 -27.16 -10.00
CA LYS A 105 15.15 -27.47 -9.36
C LYS A 105 15.80 -26.25 -8.70
N ALA A 106 15.65 -25.06 -9.29
CA ALA A 106 16.15 -23.82 -8.71
C ALA A 106 15.44 -23.50 -7.38
N VAL A 107 14.13 -23.75 -7.27
CA VAL A 107 13.38 -23.59 -6.01
C VAL A 107 13.89 -24.55 -4.94
N GLU A 108 14.15 -25.81 -5.28
CA GLU A 108 14.75 -26.77 -4.33
C GLU A 108 16.09 -26.26 -3.79
N ILE A 109 16.98 -25.80 -4.68
CA ILE A 109 18.30 -25.27 -4.29
C ILE A 109 18.16 -24.03 -3.39
N LEU A 110 17.21 -23.12 -3.71
CA LEU A 110 16.97 -21.94 -2.90
C LEU A 110 16.45 -22.28 -1.50
N ASN A 111 15.61 -23.33 -1.38
CA ASN A 111 15.15 -23.81 -0.09
C ASN A 111 16.30 -24.43 0.72
N ASP A 112 17.18 -25.20 0.09
CA ASP A 112 18.36 -25.79 0.73
C ASP A 112 19.37 -24.73 1.19
N MET A 113 19.46 -23.61 0.47
CA MET A 113 20.31 -22.46 0.82
C MET A 113 19.65 -21.50 1.80
N SER A 114 18.36 -21.65 2.09
CA SER A 114 17.62 -20.72 2.95
C SER A 114 18.11 -20.82 4.40
N ILE A 115 18.21 -19.66 5.06
CA ILE A 115 18.57 -19.58 6.47
C ILE A 115 17.27 -19.29 7.23
N PRO A 116 16.79 -20.20 8.09
CA PRO A 116 15.58 -19.97 8.85
C PRO A 116 15.79 -18.82 9.84
N VAL A 117 14.83 -17.90 9.90
CA VAL A 117 14.84 -16.75 10.81
C VAL A 117 13.66 -16.89 11.76
N GLU A 118 13.90 -16.71 13.05
CA GLU A 118 12.82 -16.68 14.04
C GLU A 118 12.12 -15.32 14.04
N ILE A 119 10.79 -15.31 14.14
CA ILE A 119 9.99 -14.07 14.14
C ILE A 119 10.34 -13.18 15.36
N GLY A 120 10.83 -13.78 16.44
CA GLY A 120 11.31 -13.05 17.62
C GLY A 120 12.67 -12.36 17.43
N ASP A 121 13.41 -12.67 16.37
CA ASP A 121 14.69 -12.04 16.07
C ASP A 121 14.50 -10.69 15.37
N HIS A 122 14.24 -9.68 16.18
CA HIS A 122 14.07 -8.30 15.74
C HIS A 122 15.26 -7.81 14.91
N GLU A 123 16.50 -8.17 15.28
CA GLU A 123 17.70 -7.65 14.62
C GLU A 123 17.81 -8.18 13.17
N SER A 124 17.53 -9.47 12.97
CA SER A 124 17.52 -10.07 11.62
C SER A 124 16.40 -9.51 10.74
N LEU A 125 15.22 -9.24 11.32
CA LEU A 125 14.11 -8.60 10.62
C LEU A 125 14.45 -7.16 10.21
N VAL A 126 15.08 -6.38 11.11
CA VAL A 126 15.52 -5.02 10.82
C VAL A 126 16.60 -4.99 9.75
N LYS A 127 17.57 -5.92 9.78
CA LYS A 127 18.58 -6.06 8.72
C LYS A 127 17.94 -6.36 7.36
N SER A 128 16.94 -7.23 7.34
CA SER A 128 16.20 -7.59 6.12
C SER A 128 15.42 -6.40 5.56
N ALA A 129 14.66 -5.71 6.42
CA ALA A 129 13.92 -4.50 6.05
C ALA A 129 14.85 -3.36 5.57
N SER A 130 15.97 -3.14 6.26
CA SER A 130 16.99 -2.16 5.88
C SER A 130 17.58 -2.47 4.50
N THR A 131 17.85 -3.75 4.22
CA THR A 131 18.39 -4.20 2.92
C THR A 131 17.42 -3.90 1.78
N SER A 132 16.12 -4.13 1.97
CA SER A 132 15.09 -3.80 0.96
C SER A 132 14.95 -2.28 0.73
N LEU A 133 15.16 -1.46 1.76
CA LEU A 133 15.10 0.00 1.65
C LEU A 133 16.35 0.64 1.03
N ASN A 134 17.49 -0.04 1.02
CA ASN A 134 18.77 0.53 0.59
C ASN A 134 18.84 0.93 -0.90
N SER A 135 17.98 0.38 -1.76
CA SER A 135 17.88 0.76 -3.17
C SER A 135 16.97 1.95 -3.43
N LYS A 136 16.26 2.45 -2.40
CA LYS A 136 15.25 3.51 -2.53
C LYS A 136 15.85 4.87 -2.12
N VAL A 137 15.16 5.96 -2.49
CA VAL A 137 15.49 7.34 -2.09
C VAL A 137 15.70 7.48 -0.58
N VAL A 138 14.99 6.66 0.20
CA VAL A 138 15.01 6.66 1.67
C VAL A 138 16.16 5.83 2.27
N SER A 139 17.12 5.37 1.48
CA SER A 139 18.24 4.54 1.95
C SER A 139 19.04 5.17 3.09
N GLN A 140 19.23 6.49 3.06
CA GLN A 140 19.89 7.25 4.14
C GLN A 140 19.12 7.20 5.46
N TYR A 141 17.80 7.04 5.39
CA TYR A 141 16.89 6.95 6.54
C TYR A 141 16.47 5.52 6.86
N SER A 142 17.11 4.52 6.24
CA SER A 142 16.80 3.10 6.48
C SER A 142 16.96 2.71 7.95
N GLY A 143 17.89 3.34 8.68
CA GLY A 143 18.07 3.13 10.12
C GLY A 143 16.88 3.58 10.97
N LEU A 144 16.07 4.54 10.51
CA LEU A 144 14.85 4.96 11.18
C LEU A 144 13.64 4.15 10.68
N LEU A 145 13.50 4.02 9.36
CA LEU A 145 12.31 3.43 8.75
C LEU A 145 12.25 1.90 8.89
N ALA A 146 13.38 1.20 8.90
CA ALA A 146 13.40 -0.25 9.02
C ALA A 146 12.88 -0.73 10.39
N PRO A 147 13.36 -0.20 11.53
CA PRO A 147 12.77 -0.53 12.83
C PRO A 147 11.27 -0.20 12.90
N LEU A 148 10.84 0.96 12.40
CA LEU A 148 9.42 1.35 12.41
C LEU A 148 8.55 0.36 11.64
N ALA A 149 9.01 -0.13 10.49
CA ALA A 149 8.29 -1.11 9.70
C ALA A 149 8.20 -2.46 10.41
N VAL A 150 9.30 -2.93 11.01
CA VAL A 150 9.34 -4.19 11.77
C VAL A 150 8.44 -4.11 13.00
N ASP A 151 8.52 -3.02 13.78
CA ASP A 151 7.71 -2.82 14.98
C ASP A 151 6.22 -2.74 14.65
N ALA A 152 5.85 -2.11 13.52
CA ALA A 152 4.46 -2.06 13.07
C ALA A 152 3.93 -3.45 12.71
N VAL A 153 4.72 -4.25 12.00
CA VAL A 153 4.33 -5.62 11.60
C VAL A 153 4.26 -6.55 12.81
N LEU A 154 5.23 -6.49 13.73
CA LEU A 154 5.24 -7.32 14.94
C LEU A 154 4.05 -7.01 15.87
N LYS A 155 3.57 -5.76 15.92
CA LYS A 155 2.38 -5.40 16.72
C LYS A 155 1.07 -5.91 16.14
N VAL A 156 0.99 -6.07 14.82
CA VAL A 156 -0.19 -6.57 14.11
C VAL A 156 -0.17 -8.10 14.00
N SER A 157 1.02 -8.72 14.06
CA SER A 157 1.17 -10.16 14.02
C SER A 157 0.48 -10.82 15.21
N ASP A 158 -0.47 -11.70 14.93
CA ASP A 158 -1.18 -12.48 15.95
C ASP A 158 -0.36 -13.75 16.27
N PRO A 159 0.05 -13.97 17.54
CA PRO A 159 0.82 -15.16 17.92
C PRO A 159 0.05 -16.48 17.72
N SER A 160 -1.26 -16.43 17.51
CA SER A 160 -2.08 -17.61 17.19
C SER A 160 -2.15 -17.94 15.69
N ARG A 161 -1.79 -16.98 14.83
CA ARG A 161 -1.75 -17.10 13.35
C ARG A 161 -0.43 -16.52 12.84
N ASN A 162 0.67 -17.19 13.16
CA ASN A 162 2.03 -16.76 12.78
C ASN A 162 2.24 -16.56 11.26
N ASP A 163 1.38 -17.14 10.41
CA ASP A 163 1.64 -17.24 8.98
C ASP A 163 1.00 -16.14 8.12
N VAL A 164 0.08 -15.32 8.65
CA VAL A 164 -0.63 -14.31 7.84
C VAL A 164 -0.78 -12.99 8.58
N VAL A 165 -0.03 -11.98 8.16
CA VAL A 165 -0.20 -10.58 8.58
C VAL A 165 -1.09 -9.86 7.57
N ASP A 166 -2.20 -9.27 8.01
CA ASP A 166 -2.98 -8.37 7.15
C ASP A 166 -2.37 -6.96 7.17
N LEU A 167 -1.74 -6.58 6.05
CA LEU A 167 -1.15 -5.24 5.89
C LEU A 167 -2.20 -4.12 5.92
N LYS A 168 -3.50 -4.41 5.83
CA LYS A 168 -4.57 -3.39 5.93
C LYS A 168 -4.68 -2.79 7.33
N ASP A 169 -4.24 -3.50 8.35
CA ASP A 169 -4.25 -3.01 9.74
C ASP A 169 -3.16 -1.97 10.00
N ILE A 170 -2.14 -1.91 9.13
CA ILE A 170 -1.08 -0.89 9.18
C ILE A 170 -1.46 0.26 8.25
N LYS A 171 -1.86 1.40 8.84
CA LYS A 171 -2.24 2.59 8.07
C LYS A 171 -1.10 3.59 7.92
N CYS A 172 -0.54 3.71 6.71
CA CYS A 172 0.39 4.78 6.37
C CYS A 172 -0.36 6.08 6.01
N ILE A 173 -0.21 7.12 6.82
CA ILE A 173 -0.77 8.45 6.56
C ILE A 173 0.35 9.43 6.22
N ARG A 174 0.20 10.14 5.09
CA ARG A 174 1.16 11.13 4.63
C ARG A 174 0.62 12.52 4.92
N SER A 175 1.34 13.30 5.72
CA SER A 175 1.07 14.72 5.93
C SER A 175 2.06 15.55 5.11
N LEU A 176 1.60 16.68 4.57
CA LEU A 176 2.47 17.63 3.89
C LEU A 176 3.19 18.50 4.93
N GLY A 177 4.51 18.65 4.77
CA GLY A 177 5.38 19.38 5.70
C GLY A 177 6.24 18.45 6.56
N GLY A 178 7.26 19.01 7.21
CA GLY A 178 8.26 18.24 7.97
C GLY A 178 9.33 17.59 7.08
N THR A 179 10.12 16.73 7.70
CA THR A 179 11.18 15.93 7.08
C THR A 179 10.90 14.44 7.25
N ILE A 180 11.64 13.57 6.53
CA ILE A 180 11.50 12.11 6.66
C ILE A 180 11.86 11.65 8.08
N GLU A 181 12.73 12.38 8.77
CA GLU A 181 13.15 12.10 10.14
C GLU A 181 12.03 12.28 11.17
N ASP A 182 11.01 13.10 10.85
CA ASP A 182 9.85 13.32 11.71
C ASP A 182 8.82 12.18 11.64
N THR A 183 9.13 11.09 10.93
CA THR A 183 8.25 9.94 10.79
C THR A 183 8.27 9.09 12.06
N GLU A 184 7.11 8.87 12.66
CA GLU A 184 6.94 8.06 13.86
C GLU A 184 5.85 6.99 13.71
N LEU A 185 5.98 5.92 14.48
CA LEU A 185 4.95 4.89 14.60
C LEU A 185 3.97 5.29 15.71
N VAL A 186 2.74 5.62 15.33
CA VAL A 186 1.67 5.90 16.29
C VAL A 186 0.97 4.60 16.69
N GLU A 187 0.98 4.29 17.98
CA GLU A 187 0.22 3.17 18.56
C GLU A 187 -1.27 3.52 18.66
N GLY A 188 -1.96 3.48 17.54
CA GLY A 188 -3.39 3.74 17.48
C GLY A 188 -3.86 4.17 16.08
N LEU A 189 -4.97 4.91 16.05
CA LEU A 189 -5.54 5.41 14.81
C LEU A 189 -5.25 6.91 14.67
N VAL A 190 -4.72 7.28 13.50
CA VAL A 190 -4.55 8.67 13.10
C VAL A 190 -5.65 9.03 12.11
N PHE A 191 -6.35 10.13 12.35
CA PHE A 191 -7.37 10.66 11.44
C PHE A 191 -6.86 11.92 10.77
N THR A 192 -7.01 12.00 9.45
CA THR A 192 -6.68 13.22 8.68
C THR A 192 -7.75 14.30 8.80
N GLN A 193 -8.94 13.93 9.29
CA GLN A 193 -10.05 14.86 9.49
C GLN A 193 -9.83 15.72 10.73
N ARG A 194 -10.21 16.99 10.64
CA ARG A 194 -10.22 17.91 11.79
C ARG A 194 -11.50 17.72 12.60
N ALA A 195 -11.44 18.09 13.88
CA ALA A 195 -12.61 18.10 14.74
C ALA A 195 -13.73 18.96 14.14
N ALA A 196 -14.97 18.45 14.17
CA ALA A 196 -16.14 19.17 13.71
C ALA A 196 -16.52 20.25 14.73
N GLY A 197 -16.35 21.52 14.36
CA GLY A 197 -16.78 22.69 15.15
C GLY A 197 -15.64 23.62 15.56
N THR A 198 -15.87 24.93 15.45
CA THR A 198 -14.88 25.99 15.74
C THR A 198 -14.40 25.99 17.20
N ASN A 199 -15.21 25.45 18.12
CA ASN A 199 -14.94 25.41 19.55
C ASN A 199 -14.78 23.99 20.11
N GLY A 200 -14.45 23.01 19.25
CA GLY A 200 -14.21 21.64 19.68
C GLY A 200 -12.97 21.52 20.59
N PRO A 201 -12.97 20.61 21.58
CA PRO A 201 -11.80 20.36 22.41
C PRO A 201 -10.65 19.82 21.55
N LYS A 202 -9.46 20.43 21.67
CA LYS A 202 -8.28 20.05 20.87
C LYS A 202 -7.50 18.88 21.45
N ARG A 203 -7.57 18.67 22.76
CA ARG A 203 -6.91 17.58 23.47
C ARG A 203 -7.87 17.05 24.54
N LEU A 204 -8.05 15.76 24.55
CA LEU A 204 -8.83 15.05 25.55
C LEU A 204 -8.02 13.86 26.05
N GLU A 205 -8.10 13.59 27.35
CA GLU A 205 -7.38 12.48 27.98
C GLU A 205 -8.40 11.51 28.59
N LYS A 206 -8.11 10.20 28.53
CA LYS A 206 -8.97 9.12 29.06
C LYS A 206 -10.41 9.16 28.54
N VAL A 207 -10.55 9.26 27.22
CA VAL A 207 -11.86 9.27 26.54
C VAL A 207 -12.31 7.89 26.08
N ARG A 208 -13.62 7.73 25.93
CA ARG A 208 -14.23 6.57 25.28
C ARG A 208 -14.65 6.96 23.88
N ILE A 209 -14.04 6.33 22.88
CA ILE A 209 -14.32 6.57 21.46
C ILE A 209 -15.54 5.73 21.05
N GLY A 210 -16.53 6.37 20.45
CA GLY A 210 -17.70 5.70 19.87
C GLY A 210 -17.68 5.75 18.36
N LEU A 211 -17.94 4.61 17.71
CA LEU A 211 -18.11 4.53 16.27
C LEU A 211 -19.60 4.64 15.93
N ILE A 212 -20.00 5.78 15.37
CA ILE A 212 -21.37 6.05 14.95
C ILE A 212 -21.42 6.00 13.42
N GLN A 213 -22.11 4.98 12.89
CA GLN A 213 -22.23 4.79 11.44
C GLN A 213 -23.37 5.58 10.80
N PHE A 214 -24.31 6.12 11.60
CA PHE A 214 -25.44 6.91 11.11
C PHE A 214 -25.16 8.42 11.15
N CYS A 215 -25.83 9.18 10.30
CA CYS A 215 -25.70 10.63 10.24
C CYS A 215 -26.46 11.31 11.38
N ILE A 216 -25.81 12.26 12.06
CA ILE A 216 -26.49 13.17 13.02
C ILE A 216 -27.05 14.35 12.20
N SER A 217 -28.25 14.18 11.67
CA SER A 217 -28.95 15.19 10.87
C SER A 217 -30.43 15.29 11.26
N PRO A 218 -31.15 16.34 10.81
CA PRO A 218 -32.61 16.35 10.88
C PRO A 218 -33.19 15.07 10.27
N PRO A 219 -34.36 14.62 10.75
CA PRO A 219 -34.98 13.38 10.28
C PRO A 219 -35.26 13.50 8.78
N LYS A 220 -34.65 12.59 8.01
CA LYS A 220 -34.95 12.39 6.59
C LYS A 220 -35.60 11.03 6.47
N THR A 221 -36.77 10.97 5.84
CA THR A 221 -37.34 9.68 5.46
C THR A 221 -36.70 9.23 4.15
N ASP A 222 -36.52 7.91 3.98
CA ASP A 222 -36.00 7.33 2.73
C ASP A 222 -36.99 7.50 1.56
N MET A 223 -38.26 7.77 1.86
CA MET A 223 -39.29 8.11 0.87
C MET A 223 -39.41 9.63 0.68
N ASP A 224 -39.86 10.03 -0.53
CA ASP A 224 -40.17 11.41 -0.87
C ASP A 224 -41.19 11.98 0.13
N HIS A 225 -40.77 12.99 0.88
CA HIS A 225 -41.56 13.66 1.89
C HIS A 225 -41.50 15.17 1.67
N SER A 226 -42.66 15.81 1.61
CA SER A 226 -42.78 17.26 1.59
C SER A 226 -43.46 17.73 2.87
N VAL A 227 -42.80 18.63 3.58
CA VAL A 227 -43.39 19.26 4.77
C VAL A 227 -44.13 20.50 4.30
N ILE A 228 -45.46 20.41 4.20
CA ILE A 228 -46.32 21.55 3.85
C ILE A 228 -46.55 22.37 5.11
N VAL A 229 -46.03 23.60 5.14
CA VAL A 229 -46.20 24.53 6.26
C VAL A 229 -47.34 25.47 5.95
N SER A 230 -48.47 25.31 6.65
CA SER A 230 -49.70 26.08 6.41
C SER A 230 -49.79 27.39 7.21
N ASP A 231 -49.00 27.55 8.28
CA ASP A 231 -49.07 28.69 9.19
C ASP A 231 -47.69 29.02 9.79
N TYR A 232 -47.47 30.29 10.16
CA TYR A 232 -46.23 30.76 10.79
C TYR A 232 -45.96 30.03 12.12
N ALA A 233 -47.00 29.73 12.90
CA ALA A 233 -46.86 28.96 14.14
C ALA A 233 -46.50 27.48 13.90
N ALA A 234 -46.75 26.95 12.71
CA ALA A 234 -46.35 25.59 12.33
C ALA A 234 -44.86 25.54 11.94
N MET A 235 -44.35 26.58 11.29
CA MET A 235 -42.92 26.72 10.96
C MET A 235 -42.04 26.62 12.22
N ASP A 236 -42.41 27.36 13.26
CA ASP A 236 -41.67 27.41 14.52
C ASP A 236 -41.70 26.06 15.27
N ARG A 237 -42.78 25.28 15.10
CA ARG A 237 -42.91 23.93 15.67
C ARG A 237 -42.01 22.91 14.97
N VAL A 238 -41.92 22.95 13.63
CA VAL A 238 -41.04 22.06 12.85
C VAL A 238 -39.58 22.28 13.24
N LEU A 239 -39.15 23.55 13.29
CA LEU A 239 -37.77 23.90 13.69
C LEU A 239 -37.43 23.43 15.11
N LYS A 240 -38.39 23.50 16.04
CA LYS A 240 -38.21 22.98 17.41
C LYS A 240 -38.09 21.45 17.42
N GLN A 241 -38.92 20.74 16.67
CA GLN A 241 -38.88 19.28 16.60
C GLN A 241 -37.57 18.76 15.99
N GLU A 242 -37.08 19.37 14.91
CA GLU A 242 -35.78 18.98 14.31
C GLU A 242 -34.63 19.15 15.29
N ARG A 243 -34.61 20.27 16.02
CA ARG A 243 -33.60 20.54 17.06
C ARG A 243 -33.72 19.55 18.22
N GLU A 244 -34.93 19.25 18.66
CA GLU A 244 -35.18 18.32 19.76
C GLU A 244 -34.76 16.88 19.39
N TYR A 245 -34.99 16.46 18.15
CA TYR A 245 -34.54 15.18 17.63
C TYR A 245 -33.02 15.02 17.71
N ILE A 246 -32.27 16.00 17.18
CA ILE A 246 -30.79 16.01 17.24
C ILE A 246 -30.32 16.03 18.69
N LEU A 247 -30.94 16.86 19.53
CA LEU A 247 -30.59 17.02 20.93
C LEU A 247 -30.82 15.71 21.73
N ASN A 248 -31.84 14.93 21.40
CA ASN A 248 -32.11 13.64 22.03
C ASN A 248 -31.01 12.62 21.71
N ILE A 249 -30.54 12.56 20.46
CA ILE A 249 -29.41 11.71 20.06
C ILE A 249 -28.15 12.10 20.83
N VAL A 250 -27.79 13.39 20.84
CA VAL A 250 -26.60 13.90 21.54
C VAL A 250 -26.68 13.65 23.05
N LYS A 251 -27.86 13.80 23.67
CA LYS A 251 -28.07 13.46 25.08
C LYS A 251 -27.81 11.99 25.37
N GLN A 252 -28.21 11.07 24.48
CA GLN A 252 -27.95 9.64 24.66
C GLN A 252 -26.45 9.33 24.58
N ILE A 253 -25.73 9.95 23.62
CA ILE A 253 -24.27 9.83 23.50
C ILE A 253 -23.58 10.31 24.77
N LYS A 254 -23.95 11.52 25.24
CA LYS A 254 -23.40 12.11 26.47
C LYS A 254 -23.67 11.25 27.71
N LYS A 255 -24.85 10.65 27.83
CA LYS A 255 -25.20 9.74 28.95
C LYS A 255 -24.30 8.51 29.02
N ARG A 256 -23.84 7.99 27.88
CA ARG A 256 -22.93 6.84 27.83
C ARG A 256 -21.47 7.21 28.13
N GLY A 257 -21.17 8.51 28.27
CA GLY A 257 -19.80 8.99 28.47
C GLY A 257 -18.91 8.79 27.24
N ILE A 258 -19.52 8.68 26.07
CA ILE A 258 -18.83 8.63 24.78
C ILE A 258 -18.59 10.07 24.35
N PHE A 259 -17.35 10.40 24.02
CA PHE A 259 -16.95 11.70 23.49
C PHE A 259 -16.58 11.56 22.02
#